data_AF-A0AA86QEL6-F1
#
_entry.id   AF-A0AA86QEL6-F1
#
_cell.length_a   1.000
_cell.length_b   1.000
_cell.length_c   1.000
_cell.angle_alpha   90.00
_cell.angle_beta   90.00
_cell.angle_gamma   90.00
#
_symmetry.space_group_name_H-M   'P 1'
#
loop_
_entity.id
_entity.type
_entity.pdbx_description
1 polymer ?
#
loop_
_entity_poly.entity_id
_entity_poly.type
_entity_poly.pdbx_seq_one_letter_code
_entity_poly.pdbx_strand_id
1 'polypeptide(L)'
;MQTKHDISNIESISSIESFSESMYMKEEVSEYKPIFNQYRAYSLFEAANDRKIDEEFRYVINHQEYLISNLGRLVYIDSAKRPSIFINRDGYIQTNLNDILLTIHKLVAEAYLGPRPDNCEVDHMDRCRVNNQMSNLRYVTRSQNSRNRSSYFGHSAEYFQVLPSTCIKFNTYQHHTFDRYFIDTESNQLYSFDNNQYRKLILSKDFRYRPMNINGKFASIFPHKLSKNDYNQ
;
A
#
# COMPACT_ATOMS: atom_id res chain seq x y z
N MET A 1 6.98 75.74 -33.88
CA MET A 1 6.08 74.96 -34.76
C MET A 1 5.82 73.64 -34.03
N GLN A 2 4.71 73.50 -33.30
CA GLN A 2 3.46 72.83 -33.74
C GLN A 2 3.74 71.38 -34.19
N THR A 3 3.21 70.29 -33.62
CA THR A 3 1.91 70.03 -32.95
C THR A 3 1.90 68.71 -32.14
N LYS A 4 0.98 68.66 -31.17
CA LYS A 4 0.26 67.54 -30.50
C LYS A 4 0.21 66.20 -31.30
N HIS A 5 0.19 65.02 -30.66
CA HIS A 5 -0.99 64.49 -29.98
C HIS A 5 -0.75 63.29 -29.03
N ASP A 6 -1.77 63.12 -28.19
CA ASP A 6 -1.96 62.28 -27.01
C ASP A 6 -1.99 60.74 -27.21
N ILE A 7 -1.45 60.07 -26.18
CA ILE A 7 -1.95 58.94 -25.37
C ILE A 7 -3.20 58.16 -25.85
N SER A 8 -3.05 56.83 -25.97
CA SER A 8 -4.05 55.86 -25.48
C SER A 8 -3.46 54.46 -25.21
N ASN A 9 -3.60 53.99 -23.97
CA ASN A 9 -3.79 52.61 -23.45
C ASN A 9 -2.76 51.52 -23.80
N ILE A 10 -1.96 50.99 -22.85
CA ILE A 10 -2.26 49.98 -21.80
C ILE A 10 -2.77 48.64 -22.36
N GLU A 11 -1.88 47.64 -22.31
CA GLU A 11 -2.02 46.20 -22.03
C GLU A 11 -0.62 45.60 -22.35
N SER A 12 0.07 44.74 -21.62
CA SER A 12 -0.09 43.99 -20.37
C SER A 12 1.32 43.45 -20.00
N ILE A 13 1.60 43.23 -18.72
CA ILE A 13 2.92 42.85 -18.18
C ILE A 13 3.08 41.32 -18.20
N SER A 14 4.08 40.77 -18.92
CA SER A 14 4.56 39.39 -18.71
C SER A 14 5.92 39.09 -19.40
N SER A 15 7.05 39.51 -18.82
CA SER A 15 8.38 38.92 -19.13
C SER A 15 9.48 39.37 -18.15
N ILE A 16 9.53 38.70 -17.00
CA ILE A 16 10.59 38.77 -15.97
C ILE A 16 10.62 37.32 -15.45
N GLU A 17 11.65 36.48 -15.49
CA GLU A 17 13.10 36.61 -15.66
C GLU A 17 13.59 35.24 -16.17
N SER A 18 14.32 35.23 -17.28
CA SER A 18 15.13 34.09 -17.73
C SER A 18 16.58 34.40 -17.38
N PHE A 19 17.06 33.95 -16.22
CA PHE A 19 18.48 34.03 -15.90
C PHE A 19 18.94 32.93 -14.92
N SER A 20 20.07 32.31 -15.27
CA SER A 20 20.97 31.49 -14.43
C SER A 20 20.96 29.95 -14.51
N GLU A 21 20.98 29.38 -15.71
CA GLU A 21 21.37 27.96 -15.91
C GLU A 21 22.66 27.78 -16.73
N SER A 22 23.45 28.84 -16.92
CA SER A 22 24.66 28.83 -17.76
C SER A 22 25.99 28.63 -17.02
N MET A 23 25.98 28.21 -15.74
CA MET A 23 27.20 28.22 -14.91
C MET A 23 27.57 26.89 -14.24
N TYR A 24 27.31 25.74 -14.85
CA TYR A 24 28.00 24.50 -14.45
C TYR A 24 28.11 23.55 -15.64
N MET A 25 29.12 23.76 -16.50
CA MET A 25 29.81 22.70 -17.26
C MET A 25 31.01 23.31 -17.99
N LYS A 26 32.21 23.25 -17.38
CA LYS A 26 33.47 23.17 -18.12
C LYS A 26 34.43 22.25 -17.35
N GLU A 27 34.91 21.25 -18.10
CA GLU A 27 36.13 20.46 -17.88
C GLU A 27 36.07 19.29 -16.87
N GLU A 28 35.63 18.11 -17.32
CA GLU A 28 36.52 16.98 -17.65
C GLU A 28 35.70 15.82 -18.24
N VAL A 29 36.01 15.46 -19.49
CA VAL A 29 35.37 14.39 -20.26
C VAL A 29 36.38 13.24 -20.38
N SER A 30 36.19 12.14 -19.64
CA SER A 30 36.92 10.89 -19.95
C SER A 30 36.25 9.56 -19.56
N GLU A 31 34.96 9.52 -19.17
CA GLU A 31 34.26 8.24 -18.95
C GLU A 31 32.86 8.25 -19.59
N TYR A 32 32.82 8.09 -20.91
CA TYR A 32 31.58 8.03 -21.69
C TYR A 32 30.98 6.61 -21.65
N LYS A 33 30.11 6.35 -20.67
CA LYS A 33 28.90 5.51 -20.83
C LYS A 33 27.67 6.42 -20.70
N PRO A 34 26.61 6.17 -21.48
CA PRO A 34 25.92 7.25 -22.18
C PRO A 34 24.94 8.02 -21.31
N ILE A 35 25.32 9.27 -21.02
CA ILE A 35 24.51 10.39 -20.53
C ILE A 35 23.12 10.49 -21.24
N PHE A 36 23.01 9.99 -22.47
CA PHE A 36 21.76 9.96 -23.25
C PHE A 36 20.63 9.10 -22.62
N ASN A 37 20.96 8.01 -21.91
CA ASN A 37 19.96 7.15 -21.26
C ASN A 37 19.40 7.77 -19.97
N GLN A 38 20.20 8.58 -19.28
CA GLN A 38 19.74 9.34 -18.12
C GLN A 38 18.69 10.38 -18.52
N TYR A 39 18.88 11.07 -19.66
CA TYR A 39 17.87 12.01 -20.17
C TYR A 39 16.58 11.32 -20.61
N ARG A 40 16.62 10.14 -21.24
CA ARG A 40 15.39 9.42 -21.62
C ARG A 40 14.63 8.88 -20.39
N ALA A 41 15.36 8.36 -19.40
CA ALA A 41 14.78 7.95 -18.12
C ALA A 41 14.17 9.15 -17.38
N TYR A 42 14.88 10.27 -17.36
CA TYR A 42 14.43 11.53 -16.78
C TYR A 42 13.24 12.11 -17.54
N SER A 43 13.23 12.10 -18.87
CA SER A 43 12.09 12.55 -19.68
C SER A 43 10.87 11.64 -19.55
N LEU A 44 11.05 10.32 -19.37
CA LEU A 44 9.94 9.41 -19.06
C LEU A 44 9.41 9.63 -17.64
N PHE A 45 10.30 9.92 -16.68
CA PHE A 45 9.95 10.27 -15.30
C PHE A 45 9.21 11.62 -15.23
N GLU A 46 9.68 12.65 -15.93
CA GLU A 46 9.03 13.95 -16.01
C GLU A 46 7.73 13.89 -16.83
N ALA A 47 7.69 13.19 -17.97
CA ALA A 47 6.47 13.05 -18.76
C ALA A 47 5.39 12.19 -18.07
N ALA A 48 5.78 11.29 -17.16
CA ALA A 48 4.83 10.59 -16.27
C ALA A 48 4.25 11.54 -15.23
N ASN A 49 5.04 12.49 -14.72
CA ASN A 49 4.65 13.45 -13.69
C ASN A 49 3.98 14.74 -14.24
N ASP A 50 4.12 15.04 -15.54
CA ASP A 50 3.60 16.26 -16.18
C ASP A 50 2.18 16.13 -16.75
N ARG A 51 1.57 14.96 -16.56
CA ARG A 51 0.12 14.77 -16.68
C ARG A 51 -0.37 14.39 -15.30
N LYS A 52 -1.60 14.79 -14.95
CA LYS A 52 -2.32 14.42 -13.73
C LYS A 52 -2.58 12.90 -13.68
N ILE A 53 -1.52 12.11 -13.65
CA ILE A 53 -1.46 10.66 -13.68
C ILE A 53 -0.90 10.28 -12.32
N ASP A 54 -1.70 9.62 -11.50
CA ASP A 54 -1.32 9.13 -10.16
C ASP A 54 -0.28 7.98 -10.23
N GLU A 55 0.46 7.83 -11.34
CA GLU A 55 1.42 6.73 -11.58
C GLU A 55 2.86 7.26 -11.56
N GLU A 56 3.47 7.18 -10.39
CA GLU A 56 4.89 7.49 -10.19
C GLU A 56 5.75 6.26 -10.45
N PHE A 57 6.98 6.43 -10.95
CA PHE A 57 7.95 5.35 -11.17
C PHE A 57 9.20 5.53 -10.30
N ARG A 58 9.75 4.41 -9.79
CA ARG A 58 11.02 4.37 -9.04
C ARG A 58 11.90 3.24 -9.54
N TYR A 59 13.21 3.35 -9.32
CA TYR A 59 14.14 2.27 -9.60
C TYR A 59 13.80 1.01 -8.80
N VAL A 60 13.95 -0.14 -9.44
CA VAL A 60 13.93 -1.42 -8.72
C VAL A 60 15.24 -1.56 -7.95
N ILE A 61 15.14 -1.77 -6.63
CA ILE A 61 16.31 -1.95 -5.77
C ILE A 61 17.11 -3.16 -6.25
N ASN A 62 18.43 -3.00 -6.37
CA ASN A 62 19.38 -3.99 -6.91
C ASN A 62 19.19 -4.39 -8.40
N HIS A 63 18.30 -3.71 -9.14
CA HIS A 63 18.03 -3.96 -10.55
C HIS A 63 17.80 -2.62 -11.28
N GLN A 64 18.86 -1.80 -11.35
CA GLN A 64 18.78 -0.39 -11.74
C GLN A 64 18.43 -0.15 -13.23
N GLU A 65 18.39 -1.19 -14.04
CA GLU A 65 17.92 -1.17 -15.44
C GLU A 65 16.38 -1.20 -15.56
N TYR A 66 15.67 -1.37 -14.44
CA TYR A 66 14.21 -1.41 -14.37
C TYR A 66 13.62 -0.29 -13.52
N LEU A 67 12.43 0.16 -13.92
CA LEU A 67 11.54 1.01 -13.13
C LEU A 67 10.27 0.25 -12.77
N ILE A 68 9.77 0.49 -11.56
CA ILE A 68 8.47 0.02 -11.12
C ILE A 68 7.58 1.15 -10.64
N SER A 69 6.32 1.16 -11.08
CA SER A 69 5.36 2.16 -10.65
C SER A 69 4.66 1.83 -9.34
N ASN A 70 4.13 2.85 -8.68
CA ASN A 70 3.23 2.71 -7.53
C ASN A 70 1.92 1.94 -7.89
N LEU A 71 1.60 1.75 -9.17
CA LEU A 71 0.49 0.90 -9.63
C LEU A 71 0.91 -0.54 -9.97
N GLY A 72 2.20 -0.87 -9.78
CA GLY A 72 2.74 -2.21 -10.03
C GLY A 72 3.17 -2.47 -11.47
N ARG A 73 3.38 -1.43 -12.28
CA ARG A 73 3.88 -1.56 -13.65
C ARG A 73 5.40 -1.60 -13.66
N LEU A 74 5.96 -2.70 -14.15
CA LEU A 74 7.40 -2.88 -14.32
C LEU A 74 7.81 -2.62 -15.78
N VAL A 75 8.85 -1.82 -16.00
CA VAL A 75 9.38 -1.49 -17.33
C VAL A 75 10.91 -1.44 -17.34
N TYR A 76 11.51 -1.72 -18.50
CA TYR A 76 12.91 -1.41 -18.77
C TYR A 76 13.09 0.10 -18.97
N ILE A 77 14.15 0.68 -18.44
CA ILE A 77 14.43 2.12 -18.55
C ILE A 77 14.58 2.55 -20.01
N ASP A 78 15.48 1.90 -20.75
CA ASP A 78 15.89 2.38 -22.07
C ASP A 78 14.75 2.30 -23.11
N SER A 79 13.90 1.29 -22.97
CA SER A 79 12.88 0.96 -23.98
C SER A 79 11.45 1.19 -23.54
N ALA A 80 11.20 1.43 -22.25
CA ALA A 80 9.87 1.41 -21.64
C ALA A 80 9.06 0.11 -21.89
N LYS A 81 9.71 -0.94 -22.41
CA LYS A 81 9.08 -2.24 -22.64
C LYS A 81 8.82 -2.93 -21.30
N ARG A 82 7.79 -3.76 -21.27
CA ARG A 82 7.45 -4.57 -20.10
C ARG A 82 8.23 -5.89 -20.12
N PRO A 83 8.89 -6.28 -19.02
CA PRO A 83 9.40 -7.64 -18.86
C PRO A 83 8.26 -8.66 -18.90
N SER A 84 8.61 -9.92 -19.15
CA SER A 84 7.64 -11.01 -19.05
C SER A 84 7.20 -11.17 -17.59
N ILE A 85 5.90 -11.35 -17.39
CA ILE A 85 5.30 -11.62 -16.08
C ILE A 85 4.42 -12.86 -16.17
N PHE A 86 4.28 -13.58 -15.06
CA PHE A 86 3.43 -14.76 -14.96
C PHE A 86 2.89 -14.92 -13.55
N ILE A 87 1.78 -15.66 -13.42
CA ILE A 87 1.16 -15.95 -12.13
C ILE A 87 1.73 -17.27 -11.62
N ASN A 88 2.23 -17.27 -10.38
CA ASN A 88 2.76 -18.47 -9.75
C ASN A 88 1.65 -19.38 -9.19
N ARG A 89 2.01 -20.55 -8.65
CA ARG A 89 1.05 -21.52 -8.10
C ARG A 89 0.22 -20.96 -6.93
N ASP A 90 0.78 -20.00 -6.20
CA ASP A 90 0.11 -19.33 -5.09
C ASP A 90 -0.74 -18.12 -5.56
N GLY A 91 -0.78 -17.81 -6.86
CA GLY A 91 -1.58 -16.72 -7.42
C GLY A 91 -0.91 -15.34 -7.40
N TYR A 92 0.38 -15.24 -7.07
CA TYR A 92 1.12 -13.97 -7.13
C TYR A 92 1.72 -13.72 -8.51
N ILE A 93 1.72 -12.47 -8.96
CA ILE A 93 2.43 -12.05 -10.18
C ILE A 93 3.94 -12.04 -9.91
N GLN A 94 4.69 -12.70 -10.76
CA GLN A 94 6.14 -12.83 -10.74
C GLN A 94 6.77 -12.45 -12.08
N THR A 95 8.06 -12.14 -12.03
CA THR A 95 8.91 -11.85 -13.18
C THR A 95 10.30 -12.41 -12.91
N ASN A 96 11.05 -12.66 -13.97
CA ASN A 96 12.47 -12.99 -13.88
C ASN A 96 13.28 -11.75 -14.27
N LEU A 97 14.08 -11.24 -13.34
CA LEU A 97 15.03 -10.15 -13.59
C LEU A 97 16.44 -10.70 -13.36
N ASN A 98 17.26 -10.75 -14.42
CA ASN A 98 18.63 -11.27 -14.39
C ASN A 98 18.74 -12.65 -13.71
N ASP A 99 17.91 -13.60 -14.13
CA ASP A 99 17.83 -14.97 -13.59
C ASP A 99 17.31 -15.09 -12.16
N ILE A 100 16.85 -13.99 -11.56
CA ILE A 100 16.23 -13.97 -10.22
C ILE A 100 14.72 -13.86 -10.35
N LEU A 101 14.01 -14.84 -9.77
CA LEU A 101 12.55 -14.85 -9.72
C LEU A 101 12.03 -13.96 -8.59
N LEU A 102 11.36 -12.87 -8.95
CA LEU A 102 10.86 -11.86 -8.02
C LEU A 102 9.35 -11.68 -8.17
N THR A 103 8.65 -11.35 -7.08
CA THR A 103 7.21 -11.04 -7.11
C THR A 103 6.98 -9.54 -7.24
N ILE A 104 6.02 -9.14 -8.08
CA ILE A 104 5.73 -7.72 -8.34
C ILE A 104 5.38 -6.96 -7.05
N HIS A 105 4.56 -7.54 -6.17
CA HIS A 105 4.22 -6.90 -4.89
C HIS A 105 5.44 -6.62 -4.01
N LYS A 106 6.49 -7.47 -4.04
CA LYS A 106 7.71 -7.21 -3.25
C LYS A 106 8.49 -6.05 -3.85
N LEU A 107 8.63 -6.02 -5.18
CA LEU A 107 9.30 -4.92 -5.88
C LEU A 107 8.60 -3.58 -5.60
N VAL A 108 7.27 -3.54 -5.63
CA VAL A 108 6.50 -2.32 -5.28
C VAL A 108 6.69 -1.96 -3.82
N ALA A 109 6.54 -2.93 -2.90
CA ALA A 109 6.68 -2.66 -1.47
C ALA A 109 8.06 -2.11 -1.13
N GLU A 110 9.13 -2.72 -1.65
CA GLU A 110 10.51 -2.26 -1.41
C GLU A 110 10.76 -0.85 -1.98
N ALA A 111 10.21 -0.55 -3.17
CA ALA A 111 10.39 0.76 -3.80
C ALA A 111 9.62 1.90 -3.10
N TYR A 112 8.44 1.63 -2.52
CA TYR A 112 7.54 2.68 -2.01
C TYR A 112 7.27 2.65 -0.51
N LEU A 113 7.28 1.48 0.13
CA LEU A 113 7.11 1.33 1.59
C LEU A 113 8.46 1.33 2.32
N GLY A 114 9.57 1.26 1.59
CA GLY A 114 10.92 1.28 2.13
C GLY A 114 11.40 -0.12 2.55
N PRO A 115 12.46 -0.22 3.38
CA PRO A 115 13.01 -1.50 3.77
C PRO A 115 12.00 -2.29 4.60
N ARG A 116 11.82 -3.57 4.25
CA ARG A 116 10.96 -4.50 4.98
C ARG A 116 11.47 -4.67 6.41
N PRO A 117 10.65 -4.39 7.46
CA PRO A 117 11.02 -4.68 8.84
C PRO A 117 11.26 -6.17 9.08
N ASP A 118 12.08 -6.50 10.08
CA ASP A 118 12.32 -7.88 10.48
C ASP A 118 11.03 -8.61 10.85
N ASN A 119 10.93 -9.90 10.51
CA ASN A 119 9.78 -10.76 10.76
C ASN A 119 8.45 -10.32 10.10
N CYS A 120 8.49 -9.38 9.16
CA CYS A 120 7.34 -8.96 8.37
C CYS A 120 7.33 -9.58 6.96
N GLU A 121 6.14 -9.61 6.36
CA GLU A 121 5.85 -10.05 4.99
C GLU A 121 4.99 -8.98 4.32
N VAL A 122 5.01 -8.95 2.99
CA VAL A 122 4.12 -8.07 2.21
C VAL A 122 2.74 -8.72 2.13
N ASP A 123 1.71 -7.98 2.51
CA ASP A 123 0.31 -8.40 2.50
C ASP A 123 -0.54 -7.47 1.62
N HIS A 124 -1.49 -8.08 0.90
CA HIS A 124 -2.49 -7.38 0.09
C HIS A 124 -3.72 -7.10 0.95
N MET A 125 -4.03 -5.82 1.19
CA MET A 125 -5.12 -5.41 2.08
C MET A 125 -6.49 -5.90 1.59
N ASP A 126 -6.69 -5.93 0.27
CA ASP A 126 -7.89 -6.46 -0.39
C ASP A 126 -7.88 -7.99 -0.58
N ARG A 127 -6.79 -8.67 -0.22
CA ARG A 127 -6.55 -10.11 -0.42
C ARG A 127 -6.50 -10.56 -1.89
N CYS A 128 -6.38 -9.62 -2.82
CA CYS A 128 -6.25 -9.85 -4.24
C CYS A 128 -4.77 -9.81 -4.65
N ARG A 129 -4.16 -10.99 -4.81
CA ARG A 129 -2.71 -11.15 -5.08
C ARG A 129 -2.23 -10.55 -6.41
N VAL A 130 -3.15 -10.18 -7.30
CA VAL A 130 -2.86 -9.52 -8.57
C VAL A 130 -2.96 -7.99 -8.48
N ASN A 131 -3.59 -7.44 -7.43
CA ASN A 131 -3.69 -6.00 -7.21
C ASN A 131 -2.42 -5.49 -6.49
N ASN A 132 -1.37 -5.22 -7.25
CA ASN A 132 -0.06 -4.82 -6.71
C ASN A 132 0.10 -3.29 -6.55
N GLN A 133 -1.00 -2.54 -6.50
CA GLN A 133 -0.93 -1.10 -6.21
C GLN A 133 -0.33 -0.87 -4.83
N MET A 134 0.59 0.08 -4.70
CA MET A 134 1.26 0.46 -3.46
C MET A 134 0.25 0.72 -2.34
N SER A 135 -0.83 1.44 -2.66
CA SER A 135 -1.93 1.74 -1.73
C SER A 135 -2.69 0.50 -1.23
N ASN A 136 -2.50 -0.66 -1.84
CA ASN A 136 -3.06 -1.95 -1.43
C ASN A 136 -2.05 -2.84 -0.70
N LEU A 137 -0.77 -2.45 -0.60
CA LEU A 137 0.28 -3.24 0.02
C LEU A 137 0.65 -2.71 1.40
N ARG A 138 1.05 -3.61 2.30
CA ARG A 138 1.62 -3.25 3.60
C ARG A 138 2.56 -4.33 4.12
N TYR A 139 3.39 -3.96 5.10
CA TYR A 139 4.13 -4.93 5.89
C TYR A 139 3.31 -5.42 7.08
N VAL A 140 3.22 -6.74 7.24
CA VAL A 140 2.55 -7.38 8.37
C VAL A 140 3.42 -8.51 8.93
N THR A 141 3.33 -8.77 10.23
CA THR A 141 3.92 -9.96 10.82
C THR A 141 3.23 -11.22 10.32
N ARG A 142 3.91 -12.37 10.36
CA ARG A 142 3.31 -13.68 10.04
C ARG A 142 2.02 -13.96 10.83
N SER A 143 1.97 -13.50 12.08
CA SER A 143 0.79 -13.65 12.94
C SER A 143 -0.41 -12.83 12.45
N GLN A 144 -0.17 -11.61 11.94
CA GLN A 144 -1.19 -10.75 11.35
C GLN A 144 -1.66 -11.34 10.01
N ASN A 145 -0.72 -11.78 9.16
CA ASN A 145 -1.03 -12.42 7.88
C ASN A 145 -1.90 -13.68 8.08
N SER A 146 -1.53 -14.56 9.02
CA SER A 146 -2.30 -15.77 9.32
C SER A 146 -3.71 -15.48 9.85
N ARG A 147 -3.95 -14.31 10.45
CA ARG A 147 -5.27 -13.86 10.88
C ARG A 147 -6.10 -13.30 9.73
N ASN A 148 -5.48 -12.91 8.61
CA ASN A 148 -6.14 -12.38 7.42
C ASN A 148 -6.59 -13.48 6.42
N ARG A 149 -6.67 -14.75 6.84
CA ARG A 149 -7.08 -15.86 5.97
C ARG A 149 -8.49 -15.68 5.43
N SER A 150 -8.67 -15.91 4.12
CA SER A 150 -9.95 -15.82 3.41
C SER A 150 -10.93 -16.94 3.76
N SER A 151 -10.46 -18.04 4.34
CA SER A 151 -11.31 -19.12 4.84
C SER A 151 -10.68 -19.84 6.03
N TYR A 152 -11.54 -20.48 6.83
CA TYR A 152 -11.12 -21.35 7.93
C TYR A 152 -12.09 -22.53 8.05
N PHE A 153 -11.57 -23.76 7.95
CA PHE A 153 -12.36 -25.00 7.97
C PHE A 153 -13.58 -24.99 7.03
N GLY A 154 -13.42 -24.49 5.80
CA GLY A 154 -14.49 -24.46 4.79
C GLY A 154 -15.49 -23.30 4.94
N HIS A 155 -15.34 -22.46 5.96
CA HIS A 155 -16.13 -21.23 6.09
C HIS A 155 -15.34 -20.05 5.50
N SER A 156 -15.94 -19.36 4.53
CA SER A 156 -15.42 -18.09 4.01
C SER A 156 -15.43 -17.04 5.11
N ALA A 157 -14.35 -16.27 5.21
CA ALA A 157 -14.27 -15.17 6.15
C ALA A 157 -15.07 -13.97 5.63
N GLU A 158 -15.96 -13.45 6.46
CA GLU A 158 -16.74 -12.24 6.18
C GLU A 158 -16.04 -11.02 6.79
N TYR A 159 -15.85 -9.98 5.96
CA TYR A 159 -15.15 -8.74 6.33
C TYR A 159 -16.02 -7.51 6.08
N PHE A 160 -15.85 -6.48 6.92
CA PHE A 160 -16.65 -5.26 6.93
C PHE A 160 -15.74 -4.04 7.08
N GLN A 161 -16.08 -2.94 6.41
CA GLN A 161 -15.40 -1.64 6.61
C GLN A 161 -15.96 -0.90 7.82
N VAL A 162 -17.25 -1.06 8.07
CA VAL A 162 -17.99 -0.38 9.14
C VAL A 162 -18.87 -1.43 9.82
N LEU A 163 -18.93 -1.38 11.15
CA LEU A 163 -19.84 -2.22 11.93
C LEU A 163 -21.20 -1.54 12.11
N PRO A 164 -22.28 -2.31 12.35
CA PRO A 164 -23.54 -1.77 12.86
C PRO A 164 -23.33 -0.86 14.08
N SER A 165 -24.18 0.15 14.27
CA SER A 165 -24.13 1.04 15.44
C SER A 165 -24.39 0.35 16.77
N THR A 166 -24.95 -0.87 16.73
CA THR A 166 -25.17 -1.76 17.87
C THR A 166 -23.88 -2.46 18.33
N CYS A 167 -22.79 -2.35 17.57
CA CYS A 167 -21.51 -2.92 17.93
C CYS A 167 -20.78 -2.03 18.93
N ILE A 168 -20.32 -2.64 20.01
CA ILE A 168 -19.50 -1.99 21.02
C ILE A 168 -18.19 -2.73 21.19
N LYS A 169 -17.12 -1.96 21.39
CA LYS A 169 -15.81 -2.52 21.75
C LYS A 169 -15.89 -3.03 23.18
N PHE A 170 -15.32 -4.21 23.44
CA PHE A 170 -15.14 -4.70 24.80
C PHE A 170 -13.66 -4.98 25.03
N ASN A 171 -13.16 -4.58 26.21
CA ASN A 171 -11.74 -4.69 26.53
C ASN A 171 -11.46 -5.79 27.54
N THR A 172 -12.47 -6.30 28.23
CA THR A 172 -12.29 -7.32 29.27
C THR A 172 -13.38 -8.38 29.23
N TYR A 173 -13.02 -9.62 29.55
CA TYR A 173 -13.97 -10.68 29.86
C TYR A 173 -13.32 -11.63 30.86
N GLN A 174 -13.92 -11.77 32.04
CA GLN A 174 -13.32 -12.49 33.17
C GLN A 174 -11.92 -11.92 33.49
N HIS A 175 -10.87 -12.74 33.46
CA HIS A 175 -9.48 -12.36 33.74
C HIS A 175 -8.67 -12.08 32.46
N HIS A 176 -9.32 -11.96 31.30
CA HIS A 176 -8.67 -11.70 30.02
C HIS A 176 -8.93 -10.26 29.56
N THR A 177 -7.88 -9.62 29.04
CA THR A 177 -7.94 -8.30 28.40
C THR A 177 -7.77 -8.43 26.89
N PHE A 178 -8.52 -7.60 26.16
CA PHE A 178 -8.66 -7.58 24.72
C PHE A 178 -8.54 -6.14 24.23
N ASP A 179 -8.01 -5.95 23.02
CA ASP A 179 -7.75 -4.63 22.44
C ASP A 179 -8.41 -4.41 21.09
N ARG A 180 -8.93 -5.48 20.48
CA ARG A 180 -9.37 -5.48 19.08
C ARG A 180 -10.73 -6.13 18.83
N TYR A 181 -11.52 -6.40 19.86
CA TYR A 181 -12.77 -7.15 19.71
C TYR A 181 -13.99 -6.29 19.99
N PHE A 182 -15.04 -6.57 19.23
CA PHE A 182 -16.32 -5.87 19.24
C PHE A 182 -17.43 -6.91 19.30
N ILE A 183 -18.55 -6.56 19.92
CA ILE A 183 -19.74 -7.39 19.97
C ILE A 183 -20.95 -6.57 19.55
N ASP A 184 -21.77 -7.15 18.68
CA ASP A 184 -23.11 -6.66 18.41
C ASP A 184 -24.02 -7.05 19.58
N THR A 185 -24.56 -6.05 20.29
CA THR A 185 -25.41 -6.27 21.47
C THR A 185 -26.76 -6.89 21.15
N GLU A 186 -27.22 -6.82 19.90
CA GLU A 186 -28.51 -7.40 19.49
C GLU A 186 -28.36 -8.86 19.08
N SER A 187 -27.36 -9.16 18.25
CA SER A 187 -27.15 -10.51 17.69
C SER A 187 -26.17 -11.39 18.48
N ASN A 188 -25.43 -10.82 19.45
CA ASN A 188 -24.33 -11.49 20.15
C ASN A 188 -23.18 -11.96 19.22
N GLN A 189 -23.09 -11.37 18.02
CA GLN A 189 -22.03 -11.64 17.07
C GLN A 189 -20.75 -10.91 17.46
N LEU A 190 -19.62 -11.64 17.53
CA LEU A 190 -18.31 -11.04 17.76
C LEU A 190 -17.61 -10.68 16.45
N TYR A 191 -16.89 -9.56 16.48
CA TYR A 191 -16.03 -9.09 15.41
C TYR A 191 -14.63 -8.80 15.95
N SER A 192 -13.61 -9.02 15.14
CA SER A 192 -12.25 -8.54 15.39
C SER A 192 -11.92 -7.43 14.43
N PHE A 193 -11.28 -6.37 14.90
CA PHE A 193 -10.68 -5.36 14.06
C PHE A 193 -9.20 -5.66 13.85
N ASP A 194 -8.84 -5.94 12.61
CA ASP A 194 -7.46 -6.15 12.22
C ASP A 194 -7.30 -5.54 10.85
N ASN A 195 -6.09 -5.07 10.52
CA ASN A 195 -5.78 -4.80 9.13
C ASN A 195 -6.70 -3.73 8.47
N ASN A 196 -7.18 -2.77 9.26
CA ASN A 196 -8.14 -1.73 8.89
C ASN A 196 -9.51 -2.26 8.41
N GLN A 197 -9.88 -3.47 8.82
CA GLN A 197 -11.17 -4.07 8.53
C GLN A 197 -11.69 -4.83 9.75
N TYR A 198 -13.00 -4.92 9.85
CA TYR A 198 -13.64 -5.82 10.81
C TYR A 198 -13.80 -7.19 10.16
N ARG A 199 -13.61 -8.25 10.95
CA ARG A 199 -13.85 -9.63 10.56
C ARG A 199 -14.86 -10.24 11.51
N LYS A 200 -15.89 -10.89 10.96
CA LYS A 200 -16.85 -11.66 11.76
C LYS A 200 -16.19 -12.92 12.30
N LEU A 201 -16.28 -13.13 13.61
CA LEU A 201 -15.81 -14.37 14.24
C LEU A 201 -16.85 -15.47 14.08
N ILE A 202 -16.39 -16.70 13.90
CA ILE A 202 -17.27 -17.86 13.81
C ILE A 202 -17.47 -18.45 15.21
N LEU A 203 -18.73 -18.63 15.59
CA LEU A 203 -19.09 -19.30 16.83
C LEU A 203 -18.78 -20.80 16.69
N SER A 204 -18.06 -21.37 17.64
CA SER A 204 -17.77 -22.82 17.62
C SER A 204 -19.03 -23.65 17.91
N LYS A 205 -18.95 -24.96 17.65
CA LYS A 205 -20.01 -25.93 17.97
C LYS A 205 -20.42 -25.92 19.45
N ASP A 206 -19.51 -25.54 20.34
CA ASP A 206 -19.75 -25.43 21.79
C ASP A 206 -20.31 -24.06 22.20
N PHE A 207 -20.85 -23.29 21.24
CA PHE A 207 -21.43 -21.96 21.45
C PHE A 207 -20.49 -20.96 22.13
N ARG A 208 -19.19 -21.04 21.81
CA ARG A 208 -18.16 -20.10 22.28
C ARG A 208 -17.30 -19.56 21.14
N TYR A 209 -16.84 -18.34 21.31
CA TYR A 209 -15.75 -17.77 20.51
C TYR A 209 -14.40 -18.07 21.15
N ARG A 210 -13.35 -18.10 20.32
CA ARG A 210 -11.96 -18.27 20.77
C ARG A 210 -11.06 -17.09 20.35
N PRO A 211 -11.32 -15.87 20.82
CA PRO A 211 -10.44 -14.74 20.57
C PRO A 211 -9.11 -14.91 21.31
N MET A 212 -8.07 -14.27 20.79
CA MET A 212 -6.76 -14.20 21.42
C MET A 212 -6.67 -12.91 22.21
N ASN A 213 -6.29 -12.99 23.48
CA ASN A 213 -6.12 -11.85 24.36
C ASN A 213 -4.79 -11.11 24.08
N ILE A 214 -4.58 -9.97 24.75
CA ILE A 214 -3.36 -9.15 24.58
C ILE A 214 -2.05 -9.89 24.91
N ASN A 215 -2.13 -10.96 25.70
CA ASN A 215 -0.99 -11.80 26.08
C ASN A 215 -0.76 -12.97 25.10
N GLY A 216 -1.45 -12.99 23.96
CA GLY A 216 -1.31 -14.05 22.95
C GLY A 216 -2.00 -15.37 23.30
N LYS A 217 -2.79 -15.43 24.38
CA LYS A 217 -3.53 -16.64 24.81
C LYS A 217 -4.97 -16.63 24.33
N PHE A 218 -5.47 -17.79 23.90
CA PHE A 218 -6.87 -17.93 23.49
C PHE A 218 -7.80 -18.03 24.71
N ALA A 219 -8.81 -17.15 24.76
CA ALA A 219 -9.87 -17.18 25.76
C ALA A 219 -11.14 -17.84 25.21
N SER A 220 -11.97 -18.40 26.08
CA SER A 220 -13.30 -18.91 25.70
C SER A 220 -14.35 -17.88 26.07
N ILE A 221 -14.96 -17.22 25.07
CA ILE A 221 -16.03 -16.25 25.30
C ILE A 221 -17.37 -16.89 24.97
N PHE A 222 -18.25 -16.96 25.97
CA PHE A 222 -19.64 -17.34 25.79
C PHE A 222 -20.46 -16.06 25.65
N PRO A 223 -20.97 -15.72 24.47
CA PRO A 223 -21.48 -14.38 24.23
C PRO A 223 -22.73 -14.07 25.05
N HIS A 224 -23.57 -15.07 25.36
CA HIS A 224 -24.71 -14.92 26.28
C HIS A 224 -24.32 -14.60 27.74
N LYS A 225 -23.03 -14.68 28.09
CA LYS A 225 -22.49 -14.36 29.43
C LYS A 225 -21.73 -13.03 29.48
N LEU A 226 -21.63 -12.30 28.36
CA LEU A 226 -21.07 -10.95 28.37
C LEU A 226 -22.08 -10.04 29.07
N SER A 227 -21.69 -9.53 30.24
CA SER A 227 -22.53 -8.62 31.03
C SER A 227 -22.40 -7.20 30.50
N LYS A 228 -23.38 -6.33 30.80
CA LYS A 228 -23.30 -4.91 30.43
C LYS A 228 -22.08 -4.18 31.00
N ASN A 229 -21.49 -4.71 32.08
CA ASN A 229 -20.30 -4.14 32.72
C ASN A 229 -19.01 -4.45 31.94
N ASP A 230 -18.99 -5.49 31.10
CA ASP A 230 -17.82 -5.88 30.31
C ASP A 230 -17.57 -4.95 29.11
N TYR A 231 -18.51 -4.06 28.81
CA TYR A 231 -18.49 -3.21 27.62
C TYR A 231 -17.85 -1.83 27.82
N ASN A 232 -17.72 -1.35 29.07
CA ASN A 232 -17.44 0.07 29.36
C ASN A 232 -16.29 0.28 30.38
N GLN A 233 -15.22 -0.51 30.32
CA GLN A 233 -13.97 -0.25 31.07
C GLN A 233 -12.75 -0.21 30.16
#